data_AF-A0A1J4TF27-F1
#
_entry.id   AF-A0A1J4TF27-F1
#
_cell.length_a   1.000
_cell.length_b   1.000
_cell.length_c   1.000
_cell.angle_alpha   90.00
_cell.angle_beta   90.00
_cell.angle_gamma   90.00
#
_symmetry.space_group_name_H-M   'P 1'
#
loop_
_entity.id
_entity.type
_entity.pdbx_description
1 polymer ?
#
loop_
_entity_poly.entity_id
_entity_poly.type
_entity_poly.pdbx_seq_one_letter_code
_entity_poly.pdbx_strand_id
1 'polypeptide(L)'
;MFNYLALLNPKTSLKVIKIGTSVFMLLGIFMAFKVWTLNHLFPVLKVFEKLPAISNNITVAALLILILLLVVSLFWQHSSIYWGILALTMLLLSQDYMRWQPWIYMYGLMFVSFLFDKKSSADKTLFLLRIILSATYFWAGFHKLNPYFINTFPLDLSNDLIRFFQIEHPWLIYKLRYFGYLIPLIEIGIALGLWTVNYRKLAVFAALITHLIILIFQAQGGVHYFGVVYPWNLFMMFLVWILFYQPSKMPTIQKIKKSKLTLLIILLVWVLPILNGFGLWHNYASFKLYTGNDTYLFAIVSEGDLNRYFPHLKKQTFEPAPELVNAFQIQPNEHVVSFYHWTIDELSLPLNLNKASLAQLQNYIHTFDSQFSEPIRFL
;
A
#
# COMPACT_ATOMS: atom_id res chain seq x y z
N MET A 1 11.34 -12.93 32.42
CA MET A 1 11.08 -13.38 31.03
C MET A 1 11.47 -12.25 30.08
N PHE A 2 12.65 -12.41 29.45
CA PHE A 2 13.26 -11.63 28.34
C PHE A 2 13.47 -10.11 28.50
N ASN A 3 14.52 -9.74 29.26
CA ASN A 3 15.11 -8.39 29.25
C ASN A 3 16.07 -8.14 28.05
N TYR A 4 15.90 -8.88 26.93
CA TYR A 4 16.73 -8.71 25.73
C TYR A 4 16.46 -7.38 25.02
N LEU A 5 15.30 -6.77 25.27
CA LEU A 5 14.95 -5.45 24.74
C LEU A 5 15.62 -4.30 25.52
N ALA A 6 16.19 -4.53 26.70
CA ALA A 6 17.02 -3.52 27.39
C ALA A 6 18.43 -3.38 26.76
N LEU A 7 18.78 -4.24 25.79
CA LEU A 7 20.13 -4.34 25.21
C LEU A 7 20.29 -3.72 23.81
N LEU A 8 19.21 -3.27 23.15
CA LEU A 8 19.34 -2.68 21.82
C LEU A 8 19.78 -1.20 21.92
N ASN A 9 21.08 -0.98 21.77
CA ASN A 9 21.62 0.36 21.51
C ASN A 9 21.25 0.82 20.07
N PRO A 10 21.36 2.13 19.75
CA PRO A 10 20.97 2.66 18.44
C PRO A 10 21.56 1.94 17.23
N LYS A 11 22.81 1.45 17.34
CA LYS A 11 23.47 0.73 16.24
C LYS A 11 22.84 -0.64 16.01
N THR A 12 22.56 -1.39 17.09
CA THR A 12 21.91 -2.70 16.98
C THR A 12 20.48 -2.55 16.47
N SER A 13 19.71 -1.58 16.98
CA SER A 13 18.35 -1.29 16.49
C SER A 13 18.35 -1.00 14.99
N LEU A 14 19.27 -0.13 14.52
CA LEU A 14 19.37 0.20 13.10
C LEU A 14 19.78 -1.02 12.25
N LYS A 15 20.71 -1.84 12.73
CA LYS A 15 21.11 -3.07 12.05
C LYS A 15 19.93 -4.02 11.84
N VAL A 16 19.12 -4.26 12.87
CA VAL A 16 17.95 -5.14 12.79
C VAL A 16 16.87 -4.53 11.89
N ILE A 17 16.67 -3.20 11.93
CA ILE A 17 15.74 -2.53 11.01
C ILE A 17 16.17 -2.67 9.55
N LYS A 18 17.46 -2.54 9.23
CA LYS A 18 18.00 -2.74 7.87
C LYS A 18 17.72 -4.17 7.37
N ILE A 19 17.96 -5.17 8.22
CA ILE A 19 17.64 -6.57 7.93
C ILE A 19 16.13 -6.73 7.71
N GLY A 20 15.31 -6.25 8.65
CA GLY A 20 13.85 -6.32 8.56
C GLY A 20 13.31 -5.67 7.29
N THR A 21 13.79 -4.47 6.93
CA THR A 21 13.37 -3.77 5.69
C THR A 21 13.59 -4.66 4.46
N SER A 22 14.74 -5.34 4.41
CA SER A 22 15.11 -6.18 3.27
C SER A 22 14.32 -7.49 3.25
N VAL A 23 14.11 -8.13 4.42
CA VAL A 23 13.28 -9.34 4.56
C VAL A 23 11.84 -9.06 4.17
N PHE A 24 11.24 -8.00 4.71
CA PHE A 24 9.83 -7.71 4.45
C PHE A 24 9.59 -7.18 3.02
N MET A 25 10.58 -6.52 2.40
CA MET A 25 10.55 -6.24 0.97
C MET A 25 10.58 -7.52 0.13
N LEU A 26 11.43 -8.49 0.46
CA LEU A 26 11.46 -9.80 -0.21
C LEU A 26 10.11 -10.53 -0.08
N LEU A 27 9.53 -10.55 1.12
CA LEU A 27 8.21 -11.15 1.34
C LEU A 27 7.11 -10.46 0.53
N GLY A 28 7.12 -9.12 0.48
CA GLY A 28 6.18 -8.35 -0.35
C GLY A 28 6.32 -8.64 -1.84
N ILE A 29 7.57 -8.71 -2.34
CA ILE A 29 7.86 -9.07 -3.74
C ILE A 29 7.34 -10.48 -4.04
N PHE A 30 7.60 -11.45 -3.15
CA PHE A 30 7.17 -12.84 -3.34
C PHE A 30 5.63 -12.97 -3.33
N MET A 31 4.95 -12.28 -2.42
CA MET A 31 3.48 -12.30 -2.32
C MET A 31 2.79 -11.66 -3.54
N ALA A 32 3.46 -10.73 -4.22
CA ALA A 32 2.98 -10.11 -5.46
C ALA A 32 3.82 -10.49 -6.68
N PHE A 33 4.43 -11.68 -6.71
CA PHE A 33 5.48 -12.03 -7.67
C PHE A 33 5.12 -11.74 -9.13
N LYS A 34 3.87 -11.99 -9.53
CA LYS A 34 3.40 -11.77 -10.90
C LYS A 34 3.61 -10.35 -11.39
N VAL A 35 3.30 -9.31 -10.58
CA VAL A 35 3.50 -7.91 -10.99
C VAL A 35 4.97 -7.56 -11.20
N TRP A 36 5.88 -8.26 -10.53
CA TRP A 36 7.33 -8.04 -10.65
C TRP A 36 7.90 -8.66 -11.92
N THR A 37 7.15 -9.53 -12.57
CA THR A 37 7.39 -9.99 -13.93
C THR A 37 6.56 -9.15 -14.92
N LEU A 38 6.82 -9.24 -16.22
CA LEU A 38 5.90 -8.74 -17.25
C LEU A 38 5.06 -9.88 -17.85
N ASN A 39 4.89 -10.98 -17.10
CA ASN A 39 4.17 -12.17 -17.54
C ASN A 39 2.88 -12.35 -16.74
N HIS A 40 1.93 -11.46 -17.00
CA HIS A 40 0.58 -11.47 -16.43
C HIS A 40 -0.42 -11.00 -17.50
N LEU A 41 -1.68 -11.42 -17.39
CA LEU A 41 -2.76 -11.12 -18.34
C LEU A 41 -3.27 -9.68 -18.17
N PHE A 42 -3.25 -9.17 -16.94
CA PHE A 42 -3.57 -7.78 -16.67
C PHE A 42 -2.66 -6.85 -17.50
N PRO A 43 -3.19 -5.81 -18.16
CA PRO A 43 -2.36 -4.96 -19.01
C PRO A 43 -1.31 -4.20 -18.18
N VAL A 44 -0.07 -4.19 -18.68
CA VAL A 44 1.02 -3.39 -18.10
C VAL A 44 0.71 -1.90 -18.31
N LEU A 45 0.63 -1.17 -17.21
CA LEU A 45 0.32 0.25 -17.22
C LEU A 45 1.62 1.07 -17.22
N LYS A 46 1.84 1.88 -18.25
CA LYS A 46 3.05 2.70 -18.36
C LYS A 46 3.02 3.83 -17.33
N VAL A 47 4.14 4.02 -16.65
CA VAL A 47 4.37 5.20 -15.80
C VAL A 47 4.66 6.44 -16.65
N PHE A 48 5.44 6.27 -17.70
CA PHE A 48 5.80 7.32 -18.65
C PHE A 48 5.49 6.85 -20.06
N GLU A 49 4.63 7.57 -20.78
CA GLU A 49 4.16 7.18 -22.12
C GLU A 49 5.31 6.95 -23.12
N LYS A 50 6.34 7.78 -23.03
CA LYS A 50 7.51 7.78 -23.93
C LYS A 50 8.60 6.79 -23.52
N LEU A 51 8.51 6.17 -22.35
CA LEU A 51 9.52 5.21 -21.92
C LEU A 51 9.29 3.88 -22.66
N PRO A 52 10.29 3.36 -23.40
CA PRO A 52 10.14 2.08 -24.07
C PRO A 52 10.03 0.95 -23.05
N ALA A 53 9.16 -0.02 -23.35
CA ALA A 53 9.04 -1.23 -22.55
C ALA A 53 10.33 -2.06 -22.70
N ILE A 54 10.92 -2.47 -21.58
CA ILE A 54 12.01 -3.43 -21.58
C ILE A 54 11.45 -4.85 -21.78
N SER A 55 12.25 -5.74 -22.37
CA SER A 55 11.81 -7.13 -22.56
C SER A 55 11.57 -7.83 -21.22
N ASN A 56 10.69 -8.84 -21.23
CA ASN A 56 10.42 -9.63 -20.03
C ASN A 56 11.70 -10.31 -19.49
N ASN A 57 12.60 -10.76 -20.37
CA ASN A 57 13.89 -11.35 -19.96
C ASN A 57 14.75 -10.36 -19.17
N ILE A 58 14.83 -9.10 -19.62
CA ILE A 58 15.58 -8.05 -18.90
C ILE A 58 14.89 -7.72 -17.57
N THR A 59 13.56 -7.68 -17.55
CA THR A 59 12.79 -7.45 -16.31
C THR A 59 13.08 -8.54 -15.29
N VAL A 60 12.99 -9.82 -15.69
CA VAL A 60 13.26 -10.96 -14.80
C VAL A 60 14.72 -10.95 -14.33
N ALA A 61 15.68 -10.65 -15.21
CA ALA A 61 17.08 -10.51 -14.81
C ALA A 61 17.27 -9.40 -13.75
N ALA A 62 16.67 -8.22 -13.97
CA ALA A 62 16.72 -7.12 -13.01
C ALA A 62 16.05 -7.48 -11.67
N LEU A 63 14.94 -8.21 -11.69
CA LEU A 63 14.27 -8.73 -10.49
C LEU A 63 15.16 -9.71 -9.72
N LEU A 64 15.80 -10.66 -10.41
CA LEU A 64 16.69 -11.63 -9.79
C LEU A 64 17.91 -10.96 -9.14
N ILE A 65 18.48 -9.94 -9.80
CA ILE A 65 19.58 -9.15 -9.23
C ILE A 65 19.08 -8.35 -8.01
N LEU A 66 17.88 -7.76 -8.06
CA LEU A 66 17.28 -7.07 -6.93
C LEU A 66 17.10 -8.01 -5.73
N ILE A 67 16.56 -9.22 -5.95
CA ILE A 67 16.41 -10.25 -4.92
C ILE A 67 17.77 -10.63 -4.34
N LEU A 68 18.78 -10.84 -5.19
CA LEU A 68 20.14 -11.13 -4.74
C LEU A 68 20.70 -10.01 -3.86
N LEU A 69 20.57 -8.75 -4.26
CA LEU A 69 21.05 -7.61 -3.46
C LEU A 69 20.32 -7.51 -2.12
N LEU A 70 19.01 -7.76 -2.09
CA LEU A 70 18.22 -7.81 -0.86
C LEU A 70 18.73 -8.92 0.08
N VAL A 71 19.01 -10.12 -0.44
CA VAL A 71 19.58 -11.23 0.34
C VAL A 71 20.99 -10.92 0.83
N VAL A 72 21.86 -10.39 -0.04
CA VAL A 72 23.22 -9.97 0.32
C VAL A 72 23.18 -8.92 1.43
N SER A 73 22.20 -8.00 1.38
CA SER A 73 22.05 -6.93 2.38
C SER A 73 21.70 -7.42 3.79
N LEU A 74 21.21 -8.66 3.93
CA LEU A 74 20.97 -9.30 5.23
C LEU A 74 22.28 -9.54 5.99
N PHE A 75 23.37 -9.81 5.25
CA PHE A 75 24.68 -10.12 5.79
C PHE A 75 25.63 -8.92 5.69
N TRP A 76 25.55 -8.17 4.59
CA TRP A 76 26.44 -7.05 4.27
C TRP A 76 25.68 -5.73 4.07
N GLN A 77 25.79 -4.82 5.03
CA GLN A 77 25.02 -3.57 5.06
C GLN A 77 25.78 -2.36 4.49
N HIS A 78 26.39 -2.54 3.32
CA HIS A 78 27.15 -1.48 2.65
C HIS A 78 26.24 -0.56 1.83
N SER A 79 26.58 0.73 1.76
CA SER A 79 25.81 1.72 1.01
C SER A 79 25.73 1.45 -0.49
N SER A 80 26.76 0.84 -1.08
CA SER A 80 26.74 0.42 -2.50
C SER A 80 25.63 -0.58 -2.80
N ILE A 81 25.32 -1.49 -1.88
CA ILE A 81 24.25 -2.48 -2.04
C ILE A 81 22.89 -1.77 -2.05
N TYR A 82 22.69 -0.79 -1.16
CA TYR A 82 21.45 0.00 -1.13
C TYR A 82 21.27 0.89 -2.36
N TRP A 83 22.37 1.42 -2.92
CA TRP A 83 22.33 2.11 -4.21
C TRP A 83 21.84 1.18 -5.32
N GLY A 84 22.36 -0.05 -5.37
CA GLY A 84 21.90 -1.07 -6.33
C GLY A 84 20.42 -1.44 -6.13
N ILE A 85 19.98 -1.66 -4.88
CA ILE A 85 18.57 -1.93 -4.55
C ILE A 85 17.67 -0.80 -5.05
N LEU A 86 18.02 0.46 -4.74
CA LEU A 86 17.24 1.62 -5.15
C LEU A 86 17.21 1.77 -6.67
N ALA A 87 18.35 1.63 -7.34
CA ALA A 87 18.44 1.76 -8.80
C ALA A 87 17.59 0.70 -9.51
N LEU A 88 17.68 -0.57 -9.10
CA LEU A 88 16.89 -1.65 -9.69
C LEU A 88 15.40 -1.53 -9.36
N THR A 89 15.07 -1.10 -8.13
CA THR A 89 13.67 -0.85 -7.76
C THR A 89 13.09 0.26 -8.63
N MET A 90 13.80 1.38 -8.82
CA MET A 90 13.34 2.47 -9.67
C MET A 90 13.23 2.06 -11.15
N LEU A 91 14.17 1.26 -11.65
CA LEU A 91 14.09 0.69 -13.00
C LEU A 91 12.81 -0.14 -13.15
N LEU A 92 12.55 -1.07 -12.23
CA LEU A 92 11.35 -1.92 -12.29
C LEU A 92 10.07 -1.11 -12.10
N LEU A 93 10.03 -0.15 -11.17
CA LEU A 93 8.91 0.76 -10.95
C LEU A 93 8.60 1.58 -12.21
N SER A 94 9.59 1.96 -13.01
CA SER A 94 9.36 2.74 -14.24
C SER A 94 8.59 1.98 -15.32
N GLN A 95 8.60 0.64 -15.28
CA GLN A 95 8.06 -0.21 -16.34
C GLN A 95 6.58 -0.57 -16.13
N ASP A 96 6.12 -0.57 -14.88
CA ASP A 96 4.74 -0.94 -14.56
C ASP A 96 4.24 -0.11 -13.37
N TYR A 97 3.23 0.70 -13.63
CA TYR A 97 2.59 1.56 -12.64
C TYR A 97 2.00 0.75 -11.47
N MET A 98 1.58 -0.49 -11.69
CA MET A 98 1.01 -1.34 -10.65
C MET A 98 2.00 -1.68 -9.53
N ARG A 99 3.32 -1.55 -9.78
CA ARG A 99 4.37 -1.77 -8.78
C ARG A 99 4.49 -0.63 -7.76
N TRP A 100 3.92 0.55 -8.04
CA TRP A 100 3.99 1.73 -7.16
C TRP A 100 3.09 1.59 -5.95
N GLN A 101 3.46 0.70 -5.03
CA GLN A 101 2.70 0.39 -3.83
C GLN A 101 3.21 1.19 -2.60
N PRO A 102 2.37 1.42 -1.57
CA PRO A 102 2.72 2.24 -0.42
C PRO A 102 3.93 1.69 0.36
N TRP A 103 4.00 0.36 0.50
CA TRP A 103 5.10 -0.32 1.18
C TRP A 103 6.42 -0.19 0.42
N ILE A 104 6.40 -0.24 -0.92
CA ILE A 104 7.59 0.02 -1.75
C ILE A 104 8.07 1.45 -1.57
N TYR A 105 7.16 2.42 -1.58
CA TYR A 105 7.51 3.82 -1.36
C TYR A 105 8.16 4.00 0.03
N MET A 106 7.55 3.46 1.08
CA MET A 106 8.08 3.51 2.44
C MET A 106 9.47 2.86 2.52
N TYR A 107 9.65 1.65 1.99
CA TYR A 107 10.93 0.94 2.01
C TYR A 107 12.01 1.66 1.21
N GLY A 108 11.65 2.25 0.06
CA GLY A 108 12.56 3.09 -0.72
C GLY A 108 13.10 4.27 0.10
N LEU A 109 12.22 4.98 0.84
CA LEU A 109 12.64 6.07 1.73
C LEU A 109 13.52 5.58 2.90
N MET A 110 13.27 4.37 3.41
CA MET A 110 14.12 3.75 4.42
C MET A 110 15.51 3.41 3.85
N PHE A 111 15.61 2.82 2.67
CA PHE A 111 16.88 2.56 2.00
C PHE A 111 17.65 3.86 1.69
N VAL A 112 16.96 4.91 1.24
CA VAL A 112 17.55 6.24 1.09
C VAL A 112 18.12 6.74 2.42
N SER A 113 17.41 6.53 3.53
CA SER A 113 17.92 6.88 4.86
C SER A 113 19.16 6.07 5.24
N PHE A 114 19.26 4.80 4.81
CA PHE A 114 20.41 3.93 5.07
C PHE A 114 21.66 4.31 4.27
N LEU A 115 21.52 4.90 3.08
CA LEU A 115 22.66 5.33 2.25
C LEU A 115 23.59 6.30 2.96
N PHE A 116 23.02 7.17 3.79
CA PHE A 116 23.74 8.24 4.47
C PHE A 116 24.05 7.90 5.93
N ASP A 117 23.87 6.64 6.32
CA ASP A 117 24.22 6.14 7.64
C ASP A 117 25.76 6.02 7.77
N LYS A 118 26.37 7.00 8.43
CA LYS A 118 27.79 6.97 8.82
C LYS A 118 27.94 6.30 10.19
N LYS A 119 29.11 5.71 10.48
CA LYS A 119 29.41 4.95 11.73
C LYS A 119 29.03 5.66 13.05
N SER A 120 28.90 7.00 13.07
CA SER A 120 28.52 7.82 14.22
C SER A 120 27.10 8.41 14.16
N SER A 121 26.25 8.02 13.20
CA SER A 121 24.96 8.67 12.93
C SER A 121 23.72 7.79 13.06
N ALA A 122 23.81 6.62 13.69
CA ALA A 122 22.66 5.71 13.84
C ALA A 122 21.40 6.42 14.40
N ASP A 123 21.57 7.31 15.38
CA ASP A 123 20.47 8.10 15.95
C ASP A 123 19.77 9.01 14.93
N LYS A 124 20.53 9.59 13.97
CA LYS A 124 19.96 10.42 12.91
C LYS A 124 19.14 9.57 11.96
N THR A 125 19.65 8.41 11.56
CA THR A 125 18.93 7.47 10.69
C THR A 125 17.65 6.98 11.38
N LEU A 126 17.74 6.53 12.64
CA LEU A 126 16.56 6.14 13.42
C LEU A 126 15.54 7.26 13.54
N PHE A 127 15.98 8.52 13.65
CA PHE A 127 15.08 9.66 13.65
C PHE A 127 14.36 9.87 12.31
N LEU A 128 15.04 9.72 11.16
CA LEU A 128 14.39 9.76 9.84
C LEU A 128 13.32 8.67 9.72
N LEU A 129 13.59 7.47 10.22
CA LEU A 129 12.63 6.38 10.21
C LEU A 129 11.40 6.67 11.07
N ARG A 130 11.59 7.34 12.22
CA ARG A 130 10.46 7.82 13.05
C ARG A 130 9.60 8.84 12.32
N ILE A 131 10.22 9.76 11.57
CA ILE A 131 9.50 10.73 10.72
C ILE A 131 8.66 9.99 9.68
N ILE A 132 9.27 9.06 8.94
CA ILE A 132 8.59 8.29 7.88
C ILE A 132 7.40 7.53 8.50
N LEU A 133 7.64 6.76 9.57
CA LEU A 133 6.60 5.93 10.19
C LEU A 133 5.44 6.76 10.75
N SER A 134 5.75 7.86 11.43
CA SER A 134 4.73 8.76 11.98
C SER A 134 3.92 9.43 10.88
N ALA A 135 4.56 9.83 9.77
CA ALA A 135 3.86 10.37 8.61
C ALA A 135 2.90 9.36 8.00
N THR A 136 3.30 8.08 7.90
CA THR A 136 2.44 7.01 7.41
C THR A 136 1.15 6.91 8.22
N TYR A 137 1.22 6.89 9.55
CA TYR A 137 0.03 6.88 10.41
C TYR A 137 -0.80 8.16 10.27
N PHE A 138 -0.13 9.32 10.28
CA PHE A 138 -0.82 10.60 10.24
C PHE A 138 -1.64 10.75 8.96
N TRP A 139 -1.02 10.51 7.81
CA TRP A 139 -1.70 10.68 6.52
C TRP A 139 -2.70 9.57 6.23
N ALA A 140 -2.45 8.33 6.67
CA ALA A 140 -3.44 7.26 6.58
C ALA A 140 -4.74 7.65 7.30
N GLY A 141 -4.63 8.22 8.51
CA GLY A 141 -5.80 8.68 9.26
C GLY A 141 -6.41 9.95 8.66
N PHE A 142 -5.59 10.93 8.30
CA PHE A 142 -6.05 12.20 7.74
C PHE A 142 -6.86 11.99 6.47
N HIS A 143 -6.39 11.17 5.53
CA HIS A 143 -7.12 10.94 4.29
C HIS A 143 -8.41 10.13 4.48
N LYS A 144 -8.56 9.40 5.60
CA LYS A 144 -9.80 8.73 5.99
C LYS A 144 -10.83 9.66 6.64
N LEU A 145 -10.48 10.91 6.96
CA LEU A 145 -11.43 11.95 7.37
C LEU A 145 -12.20 12.49 6.16
N ASN A 146 -12.96 11.61 5.51
CA ASN A 146 -13.78 11.97 4.36
C ASN A 146 -15.13 11.21 4.40
N PRO A 147 -16.19 11.76 3.78
CA PRO A 147 -17.52 11.15 3.84
C PRO A 147 -17.59 9.73 3.26
N TYR A 148 -16.77 9.40 2.27
CA TYR A 148 -16.77 8.05 1.67
C TYR A 148 -16.28 7.01 2.67
N PHE A 149 -15.13 7.23 3.30
CA PHE A 149 -14.63 6.31 4.33
C PHE A 149 -15.62 6.16 5.48
N ILE A 150 -16.11 7.29 6.00
CA ILE A 150 -16.99 7.34 7.16
C ILE A 150 -18.30 6.57 6.93
N ASN A 151 -18.84 6.60 5.70
CA ASN A 151 -20.12 5.98 5.39
C ASN A 151 -19.97 4.54 4.87
N THR A 152 -18.89 4.21 4.17
CA THR A 152 -18.71 2.90 3.52
C THR A 152 -18.01 1.90 4.43
N PHE A 153 -16.88 2.27 5.04
CA PHE A 153 -16.06 1.32 5.80
C PHE A 153 -16.82 0.68 6.98
N PRO A 154 -17.62 1.40 7.78
CA PRO A 154 -18.39 0.77 8.84
C PRO A 154 -19.44 -0.23 8.36
N LEU A 155 -19.97 -0.05 7.14
CA LEU A 155 -20.90 -0.98 6.54
C LEU A 155 -20.16 -2.25 6.10
N ASP A 156 -19.00 -2.11 5.46
CA ASP A 156 -18.15 -3.25 5.10
C ASP A 156 -17.73 -4.05 6.35
N LEU A 157 -17.30 -3.33 7.39
CA LEU A 157 -16.97 -3.92 8.68
C LEU A 157 -18.17 -4.64 9.30
N SER A 158 -19.38 -4.10 9.16
CA SER A 158 -20.60 -4.75 9.66
C SER A 158 -20.91 -6.04 8.92
N ASN A 159 -20.69 -6.10 7.61
CA ASN A 159 -20.84 -7.31 6.80
C ASN A 159 -19.85 -8.39 7.26
N ASP A 160 -18.59 -8.02 7.50
CA ASP A 160 -17.59 -8.94 8.04
C ASP A 160 -17.97 -9.42 9.46
N LEU A 161 -18.51 -8.55 10.32
CA LEU A 161 -18.94 -8.94 11.67
C LEU A 161 -20.13 -9.91 11.65
N ILE A 162 -21.11 -9.68 10.79
CA ILE A 162 -22.23 -10.60 10.57
C ILE A 162 -21.69 -11.94 10.06
N ARG A 163 -20.86 -11.91 9.00
CA ARG A 163 -20.35 -13.11 8.35
C ARG A 163 -19.51 -13.98 9.28
N PHE A 164 -18.63 -13.38 10.07
CA PHE A 164 -17.63 -14.13 10.84
C PHE A 164 -18.05 -14.40 12.29
N PHE A 165 -18.83 -13.50 12.88
CA PHE A 165 -19.22 -13.60 14.28
C PHE A 165 -20.73 -13.81 14.47
N GLN A 166 -21.51 -13.88 13.38
CA GLN A 166 -22.97 -14.07 13.40
C GLN A 166 -23.69 -13.00 14.23
N ILE A 167 -23.14 -11.78 14.25
CA ILE A 167 -23.70 -10.67 15.04
C ILE A 167 -24.68 -9.86 14.18
N GLU A 168 -25.95 -10.24 14.22
CA GLU A 168 -27.04 -9.62 13.46
C GLU A 168 -27.89 -8.68 14.33
N HIS A 169 -27.26 -7.65 14.90
CA HIS A 169 -27.96 -6.65 15.71
C HIS A 169 -28.05 -5.30 14.99
N PRO A 170 -29.23 -4.87 14.48
CA PRO A 170 -29.40 -3.63 13.73
C PRO A 170 -28.89 -2.38 14.47
N TRP A 171 -29.05 -2.34 15.79
CA TRP A 171 -28.53 -1.26 16.63
C TRP A 171 -27.00 -1.21 16.63
N LEU A 172 -26.33 -2.37 16.66
CA LEU A 172 -24.87 -2.45 16.60
C LEU A 172 -24.38 -1.95 15.23
N ILE A 173 -25.00 -2.41 14.14
CA ILE A 173 -24.69 -1.97 12.77
C ILE A 173 -24.84 -0.45 12.62
N TYR A 174 -25.91 0.12 13.16
CA TYR A 174 -26.11 1.56 13.16
C TYR A 174 -25.03 2.30 13.97
N LYS A 175 -24.64 1.76 15.13
CA LYS A 175 -23.57 2.34 15.97
C LYS A 175 -22.18 2.16 15.37
N LEU A 176 -21.95 1.15 14.52
CA LEU A 176 -20.68 0.97 13.82
C LEU A 176 -20.31 2.17 12.96
N ARG A 177 -21.30 2.92 12.43
CA ARG A 177 -21.05 4.16 11.67
C ARG A 177 -20.22 5.19 12.44
N TYR A 178 -20.35 5.27 13.77
CA TYR A 178 -19.53 6.16 14.58
C TYR A 178 -18.05 5.72 14.66
N PHE A 179 -17.77 4.43 14.47
CA PHE A 179 -16.39 3.94 14.36
C PHE A 179 -15.69 4.44 13.09
N GLY A 180 -16.45 4.77 12.03
CA GLY A 180 -15.91 5.40 10.83
C GLY A 180 -15.18 6.73 11.12
N TYR A 181 -15.63 7.48 12.13
CA TYR A 181 -14.93 8.67 12.63
C TYR A 181 -13.80 8.34 13.59
N LEU A 182 -13.94 7.27 14.38
CA LEU A 182 -12.96 6.93 15.41
C LEU A 182 -11.65 6.41 14.83
N ILE A 183 -11.71 5.57 13.79
CA ILE A 183 -10.53 4.98 13.15
C ILE A 183 -9.52 6.04 12.68
N PRO A 184 -9.90 7.04 11.85
CA PRO A 184 -8.95 8.08 11.43
C PRO A 184 -8.38 8.89 12.60
N LEU A 185 -9.19 9.16 13.64
CA LEU A 185 -8.74 9.86 14.84
C LEU A 185 -7.75 9.02 15.66
N ILE A 186 -7.94 7.70 15.74
CA ILE A 186 -6.98 6.78 16.35
C ILE A 186 -5.66 6.80 15.57
N GLU A 187 -5.69 6.73 14.24
CA GLU A 187 -4.48 6.75 13.42
C GLU A 187 -3.68 8.06 13.55
N ILE A 188 -4.37 9.21 13.52
CA ILE A 188 -3.76 10.52 13.79
C ILE A 188 -3.25 10.60 15.23
N GLY A 189 -4.05 10.12 16.20
CA GLY A 189 -3.71 10.08 17.61
C GLY A 189 -2.46 9.24 17.90
N ILE A 190 -2.31 8.09 17.22
CA ILE A 190 -1.09 7.27 17.24
C ILE A 190 0.08 8.11 16.73
N ALA A 191 -0.05 8.72 15.54
CA ALA A 191 1.03 9.48 14.92
C ALA A 191 1.56 10.60 15.84
N LEU A 192 0.66 11.37 16.46
CA LEU A 192 1.00 12.44 17.39
C LEU A 192 1.51 11.89 18.73
N GLY A 193 0.83 10.88 19.27
CA GLY A 193 1.13 10.26 20.55
C GLY A 193 2.54 9.66 20.60
N LEU A 194 3.02 9.07 19.50
CA LEU A 194 4.38 8.54 19.36
C LEU A 194 5.48 9.59 19.63
N TRP A 195 5.21 10.87 19.37
CA TRP A 195 6.14 11.98 19.63
C TRP A 195 6.07 12.56 21.05
N THR A 196 4.98 12.30 21.78
CA THR A 196 4.81 12.80 23.14
C THR A 196 5.48 11.91 24.17
N VAL A 197 6.11 12.46 25.21
CA VAL A 197 6.77 11.65 26.25
C VAL A 197 5.75 10.82 27.04
N ASN A 198 4.61 11.42 27.38
CA ASN A 198 3.62 10.82 28.27
C ASN A 198 2.73 9.78 27.56
N TYR A 199 2.40 9.98 26.28
CA TYR A 199 1.50 9.09 25.55
C TYR A 199 2.20 8.10 24.61
N ARG A 200 3.53 8.12 24.50
CA ARG A 200 4.27 7.24 23.57
C ARG A 200 3.94 5.77 23.74
N LYS A 201 3.97 5.26 24.97
CA LYS A 201 3.69 3.84 25.24
C LYS A 201 2.25 3.49 24.87
N LEU A 202 1.30 4.35 25.21
CA LEU A 202 -0.10 4.18 24.82
C LEU A 202 -0.24 4.15 23.29
N ALA A 203 0.41 5.07 22.58
CA ALA A 203 0.41 5.11 21.12
C ALA A 203 1.06 3.87 20.48
N VAL A 204 2.14 3.34 21.07
CA VAL A 204 2.74 2.07 20.64
C VAL A 204 1.75 0.93 20.77
N PHE A 205 1.11 0.76 21.93
CA PHE A 205 0.13 -0.31 22.13
C PHE A 205 -1.10 -0.14 21.23
N ALA A 206 -1.59 1.08 21.09
CA ALA A 206 -2.69 1.38 20.17
C ALA A 206 -2.33 0.97 18.72
N ALA A 207 -1.14 1.32 18.23
CA ALA A 207 -0.68 0.91 16.90
C ALA A 207 -0.57 -0.62 16.75
N LEU A 208 -0.03 -1.31 17.77
CA LEU A 208 0.05 -2.78 17.75
C LEU A 208 -1.34 -3.42 17.68
N ILE A 209 -2.30 -2.92 18.47
CA ILE A 209 -3.68 -3.39 18.47
C ILE A 209 -4.32 -3.13 17.10
N THR A 210 -4.16 -1.93 16.53
CA THR A 210 -4.68 -1.59 15.19
C THR A 210 -4.17 -2.57 14.13
N HIS A 211 -2.87 -2.86 14.10
CA HIS A 211 -2.31 -3.81 13.15
C HIS A 211 -2.77 -5.25 13.40
N LEU A 212 -2.91 -5.65 14.66
CA LEU A 212 -3.45 -6.98 14.99
C LEU A 212 -4.89 -7.12 14.49
N ILE A 213 -5.72 -6.09 14.68
CA ILE A 213 -7.09 -6.04 14.15
C ILE A 213 -7.06 -6.18 12.63
N ILE A 214 -6.25 -5.38 11.91
CA ILE A 214 -6.11 -5.47 10.46
C ILE A 214 -5.75 -6.89 10.02
N LEU A 215 -4.78 -7.53 10.68
CA LEU A 215 -4.35 -8.88 10.35
C LEU A 215 -5.45 -9.93 10.59
N ILE A 216 -6.24 -9.81 11.67
CA ILE A 216 -7.37 -10.70 11.96
C ILE A 216 -8.46 -10.58 10.88
N PHE A 217 -8.85 -9.36 10.53
CA PHE A 217 -9.86 -9.12 9.49
C PHE A 217 -9.40 -9.65 8.12
N GLN A 218 -8.12 -9.47 7.78
CA GLN A 218 -7.58 -10.05 6.56
C GLN A 218 -7.51 -11.58 6.62
N ALA A 219 -7.25 -12.21 7.77
CA ALA A 219 -7.15 -13.67 7.88
C ALA A 219 -8.47 -14.40 7.62
N GLN A 220 -9.59 -13.71 7.80
CA GLN A 220 -10.92 -14.26 7.61
C GLN A 220 -11.43 -14.08 6.17
N GLY A 221 -10.63 -13.49 5.27
CA GLY A 221 -11.02 -13.26 3.89
C GLY A 221 -12.06 -12.15 3.76
N GLY A 222 -11.85 -11.04 4.48
CA GLY A 222 -12.64 -9.82 4.34
C GLY A 222 -12.62 -9.25 2.91
N VAL A 223 -13.45 -8.23 2.66
CA VAL A 223 -13.78 -7.66 1.33
C VAL A 223 -12.56 -7.20 0.51
N HIS A 224 -11.38 -7.06 1.13
CA HIS A 224 -10.13 -6.62 0.50
C HIS A 224 -8.95 -7.54 0.80
N TYR A 225 -9.15 -8.86 0.71
CA TYR A 225 -8.08 -9.82 0.93
C TYR A 225 -6.99 -9.78 -0.15
N PHE A 226 -5.76 -9.45 0.24
CA PHE A 226 -4.56 -9.71 -0.58
C PHE A 226 -3.31 -9.86 0.29
N GLY A 227 -2.43 -10.80 -0.09
CA GLY A 227 -1.37 -11.34 0.76
C GLY A 227 -0.29 -10.33 1.18
N VAL A 228 -0.08 -9.26 0.42
CA VAL A 228 0.95 -8.24 0.71
C VAL A 228 0.66 -7.43 1.98
N VAL A 229 -0.60 -7.40 2.43
CA VAL A 229 -0.99 -6.68 3.66
C VAL A 229 -0.30 -7.28 4.90
N TYR A 230 -0.08 -8.59 4.94
CA TYR A 230 0.54 -9.27 6.08
C TYR A 230 1.98 -8.84 6.35
N PRO A 231 2.94 -9.00 5.40
CA PRO A 231 4.32 -8.63 5.66
C PRO A 231 4.44 -7.15 6.01
N TRP A 232 3.67 -6.27 5.36
CA TRP A 232 3.75 -4.85 5.66
C TRP A 232 3.26 -4.52 7.07
N ASN A 233 2.09 -5.04 7.49
CA ASN A 233 1.56 -4.79 8.84
C ASN A 233 2.43 -5.39 9.94
N LEU A 234 2.95 -6.61 9.76
CA LEU A 234 3.89 -7.22 10.70
C LEU A 234 5.16 -6.38 10.84
N PHE A 235 5.67 -5.82 9.75
CA PHE A 235 6.82 -4.95 9.81
C PHE A 235 6.51 -3.60 10.46
N MET A 236 5.32 -3.03 10.23
CA MET A 236 4.88 -1.81 10.91
C MET A 236 4.84 -2.01 12.44
N MET A 237 4.30 -3.13 12.91
CA MET A 237 4.33 -3.50 14.34
C MET A 237 5.76 -3.58 14.88
N PHE A 238 6.65 -4.28 14.15
CA PHE A 238 8.06 -4.37 14.49
C PHE A 238 8.73 -2.99 14.55
N LEU A 239 8.49 -2.12 13.57
CA LEU A 239 9.06 -0.78 13.51
C LEU A 239 8.59 0.10 14.65
N VAL A 240 7.28 0.14 14.95
CA VAL A 240 6.73 0.94 16.06
C VAL A 240 7.37 0.51 17.37
N TRP A 241 7.46 -0.79 17.60
CA TRP A 241 8.07 -1.32 18.81
C TRP A 241 9.53 -0.89 18.95
N ILE A 242 10.36 -1.16 17.94
CA ILE A 242 11.80 -0.86 18.01
C ILE A 242 12.09 0.64 18.05
N LEU A 243 11.33 1.45 17.30
CA LEU A 243 11.60 2.88 17.18
C LEU A 243 11.07 3.71 18.36
N PHE A 244 9.96 3.29 18.98
CA PHE A 244 9.23 4.13 19.94
C PHE A 244 8.99 3.49 21.32
N TYR A 245 9.00 2.17 21.50
CA TYR A 245 8.71 1.59 22.82
C TYR A 245 9.80 1.90 23.86
N GLN A 246 11.07 1.89 23.42
CA GLN A 246 12.18 2.16 24.34
C GLN A 246 12.24 3.63 24.77
N PRO A 247 12.65 3.90 26.02
CA PRO A 247 12.92 5.25 26.52
C PRO A 247 14.23 5.81 25.93
N SER A 248 14.29 5.94 24.61
CA SER A 248 15.33 6.74 23.98
C SER A 248 14.99 8.22 24.15
N LYS A 249 15.96 9.02 24.60
CA LYS A 249 15.87 10.48 24.55
C LYS A 249 15.65 10.84 23.08
N MET A 250 14.49 11.42 22.77
CA MET A 250 14.25 11.87 21.40
C MET A 250 15.31 12.92 21.05
N PRO A 251 15.94 12.83 19.86
CA PRO A 251 16.93 13.81 19.47
C PRO A 251 16.29 15.20 19.40
N THR A 252 16.99 16.19 19.95
CA THR A 252 16.52 17.58 20.00
C THR A 252 16.34 18.14 18.58
N ILE A 253 15.17 18.73 18.30
CA ILE A 253 14.78 19.34 17.00
C ILE A 253 15.87 20.25 16.40
N GLN A 254 16.68 20.90 17.25
CA GLN A 254 17.78 21.78 16.81
C GLN A 254 18.92 21.04 16.07
N LYS A 255 19.23 19.79 16.43
CA LYS A 255 20.26 18.99 15.71
C LYS A 255 19.78 18.51 14.33
N ILE A 256 18.48 18.62 14.09
CA ILE A 256 17.76 17.99 12.97
C ILE A 256 17.58 18.97 11.80
N LYS A 257 17.36 20.27 12.06
CA LYS A 257 17.15 21.31 11.03
C LYS A 257 18.34 21.55 10.07
N LYS A 258 19.52 20.97 10.32
CA LYS A 258 20.74 21.21 9.51
C LYS A 258 20.99 20.15 8.42
N SER A 259 20.18 19.10 8.32
CA SER A 259 20.40 17.99 7.38
C SER A 259 19.54 18.13 6.13
N LYS A 260 20.17 18.28 4.95
CA LYS A 260 19.48 18.32 3.64
C LYS A 260 18.62 17.08 3.42
N LEU A 261 19.13 15.91 3.79
CA LEU A 261 18.39 14.65 3.69
C LEU A 261 17.13 14.66 4.58
N THR A 262 17.24 15.20 5.79
CA THR A 262 16.09 15.30 6.69
C THR A 262 15.02 16.22 6.12
N LEU A 263 15.42 17.38 5.57
CA LEU A 263 14.49 18.30 4.91
C LEU A 263 13.83 17.64 3.70
N LEU A 264 14.58 16.87 2.91
CA LEU A 264 14.03 16.12 1.79
C LEU A 264 13.01 15.07 2.24
N ILE A 265 13.31 14.27 3.27
CA ILE A 265 12.35 13.29 3.80
C ILE A 265 11.10 13.99 4.33
N ILE A 266 11.23 15.08 5.09
CA ILE A 266 10.09 15.87 5.57
C ILE A 266 9.27 16.41 4.39
N LEU A 267 9.91 16.98 3.36
CA LEU A 267 9.22 17.43 2.16
C LEU A 267 8.40 16.28 1.55
N LEU A 268 9.02 15.13 1.33
CA LEU A 268 8.40 13.99 0.67
C LEU A 268 7.22 13.39 1.46
N VAL A 269 7.33 13.26 2.79
CA VAL A 269 6.33 12.53 3.60
C VAL A 269 5.40 13.42 4.43
N TRP A 270 5.72 14.69 4.66
CA TRP A 270 4.88 15.62 5.45
C TRP A 270 4.35 16.79 4.64
N VAL A 271 4.99 17.18 3.53
CA VAL A 271 4.56 18.36 2.77
C VAL A 271 3.87 17.96 1.48
N LEU A 272 4.50 17.11 0.65
CA LEU A 272 3.92 16.71 -0.64
C LEU A 272 2.57 15.97 -0.53
N PRO A 273 2.26 15.18 0.52
CA PRO A 273 0.92 14.60 0.66
C PRO A 273 -0.22 15.63 0.71
N ILE A 274 0.04 16.88 1.10
CA ILE A 274 -0.95 17.98 1.04
C ILE A 274 -1.42 18.19 -0.41
N LEU A 275 -0.52 18.05 -1.37
CA LEU A 275 -0.80 18.23 -2.80
C LEU A 275 -1.72 17.13 -3.37
N ASN A 276 -1.89 16.00 -2.68
CA ASN A 276 -2.83 14.96 -3.08
C ASN A 276 -4.29 15.43 -3.03
N GLY A 277 -4.64 16.30 -2.07
CA GLY A 277 -5.97 16.91 -2.00
C GLY A 277 -6.33 17.74 -3.24
N PHE A 278 -5.32 18.20 -3.98
CA PHE A 278 -5.47 18.94 -5.24
C PHE A 278 -5.24 18.07 -6.48
N GLY A 279 -5.06 16.76 -6.32
CA GLY A 279 -4.75 15.83 -7.42
C GLY A 279 -3.35 16.00 -8.03
N LEU A 280 -2.44 16.71 -7.34
CA LEU A 280 -1.08 17.01 -7.81
C LEU A 280 -0.02 16.05 -7.22
N TRP A 281 -0.41 15.11 -6.38
CA TRP A 281 0.47 14.11 -5.80
C TRP A 281 -0.20 12.73 -5.71
N HIS A 282 0.59 11.67 -5.81
CA HIS A 282 0.10 10.30 -5.92
C HIS A 282 -0.53 9.79 -4.62
N ASN A 283 -1.65 9.04 -4.71
CA ASN A 283 -2.38 8.50 -3.56
C ASN A 283 -1.48 7.71 -2.60
N TYR A 284 -0.78 6.69 -3.12
CA TYR A 284 0.06 5.85 -2.26
C TYR A 284 1.35 6.52 -1.79
N ALA A 285 1.85 7.54 -2.51
CA ALA A 285 2.96 8.37 -2.02
C ALA A 285 2.52 9.36 -0.93
N SER A 286 1.21 9.52 -0.76
CA SER A 286 0.58 10.31 0.31
C SER A 286 0.13 9.43 1.47
N PHE A 287 0.36 8.12 1.42
CA PHE A 287 -0.24 7.16 2.35
C PHE A 287 -1.77 7.29 2.45
N LYS A 288 -2.43 7.69 1.35
CA LYS A 288 -3.88 7.61 1.18
C LYS A 288 -4.25 6.16 0.90
N LEU A 289 -4.79 5.47 1.91
CA LEU A 289 -5.00 4.02 1.90
C LEU A 289 -6.40 3.68 2.34
N TYR A 290 -7.14 2.95 1.50
CA TYR A 290 -8.50 2.46 1.78
C TYR A 290 -9.40 3.58 2.29
N THR A 291 -9.47 4.66 1.53
CA THR A 291 -10.22 5.87 1.94
C THR A 291 -11.65 5.89 1.44
N GLY A 292 -12.10 4.79 0.79
CA GLY A 292 -13.44 4.62 0.26
C GLY A 292 -13.76 5.45 -0.98
N ASN A 293 -12.81 6.26 -1.46
CA ASN A 293 -12.95 7.11 -2.65
C ASN A 293 -11.89 6.79 -3.72
N ASP A 294 -11.48 5.53 -3.76
CA ASP A 294 -10.61 5.02 -4.80
C ASP A 294 -11.39 4.89 -6.11
N THR A 295 -10.69 5.03 -7.24
CA THR A 295 -11.30 4.89 -8.56
C THR A 295 -11.33 3.42 -8.95
N TYR A 296 -12.53 2.89 -9.09
CA TYR A 296 -12.79 1.56 -9.63
C TYR A 296 -13.15 1.68 -11.10
N LEU A 297 -12.80 0.66 -11.89
CA LEU A 297 -13.19 0.54 -13.29
C LEU A 297 -13.96 -0.75 -13.47
N PHE A 298 -15.12 -0.65 -14.09
CA PHE A 298 -15.92 -1.81 -14.48
C PHE A 298 -16.23 -1.75 -15.97
N ALA A 299 -16.16 -2.88 -16.66
CA ALA A 299 -16.58 -3.00 -18.05
C ALA A 299 -17.86 -3.83 -18.14
N ILE A 300 -18.81 -3.36 -18.92
CA ILE A 300 -20.01 -4.12 -19.31
C ILE A 300 -19.68 -4.82 -20.63
N VAL A 301 -19.77 -6.15 -20.63
CA VAL A 301 -19.39 -6.99 -21.77
C VAL A 301 -20.49 -8.02 -22.01
N SER A 302 -20.85 -8.25 -23.28
CA SER A 302 -21.79 -9.31 -23.65
C SER A 302 -21.27 -10.70 -23.25
N GLU A 303 -22.15 -11.64 -22.93
CA GLU A 303 -21.78 -13.02 -22.61
C GLU A 303 -20.95 -13.67 -23.74
N GLY A 304 -21.33 -13.42 -25.00
CA GLY A 304 -20.61 -13.93 -26.17
C GLY A 304 -19.16 -13.43 -26.25
N ASP A 305 -18.95 -12.13 -26.06
CA ASP A 305 -17.63 -11.51 -26.13
C ASP A 305 -16.77 -11.87 -24.91
N LEU A 306 -17.38 -11.95 -23.72
CA LEU A 306 -16.73 -12.45 -22.50
C LEU A 306 -16.25 -13.89 -22.70
N ASN A 307 -17.08 -14.76 -23.27
CA ASN A 307 -16.73 -16.15 -23.56
C ASN A 307 -15.58 -16.27 -24.57
N ARG A 308 -15.57 -15.41 -25.58
CA ARG A 308 -14.64 -15.50 -26.71
C ARG A 308 -13.28 -14.87 -26.42
N TYR A 309 -13.27 -13.68 -25.84
CA TYR A 309 -12.05 -12.86 -25.70
C TYR A 309 -11.53 -12.81 -24.27
N PHE A 310 -12.41 -12.90 -23.28
CA PHE A 310 -12.02 -12.81 -21.87
C PHE A 310 -12.57 -13.95 -20.99
N PRO A 311 -12.44 -15.23 -21.39
CA PRO A 311 -13.01 -16.34 -20.61
C PRO A 311 -12.41 -16.43 -19.19
N HIS A 312 -11.18 -15.92 -19.02
CA HIS A 312 -10.49 -15.83 -17.73
C HIS A 312 -11.05 -14.74 -16.79
N LEU A 313 -11.89 -13.83 -17.31
CA LEU A 313 -12.53 -12.74 -16.56
C LEU A 313 -13.93 -13.08 -16.02
N LYS A 314 -14.44 -14.28 -16.30
CA LYS A 314 -15.75 -14.73 -15.81
C LYS A 314 -15.84 -14.78 -14.28
N LYS A 315 -14.76 -15.13 -13.59
CA LYS A 315 -14.78 -15.20 -12.11
C LYS A 315 -14.78 -13.81 -11.46
N GLN A 316 -14.58 -12.75 -12.24
CA GLN A 316 -14.51 -11.35 -11.83
C GLN A 316 -15.79 -10.59 -12.17
N THR A 317 -16.80 -11.28 -12.71
CA THR A 317 -18.12 -10.71 -12.93
C THR A 317 -18.92 -10.72 -11.64
N PHE A 318 -19.78 -9.72 -11.46
CA PHE A 318 -20.74 -9.67 -10.35
C PHE A 318 -22.09 -9.19 -10.85
N GLU A 319 -23.14 -9.47 -10.07
CA GLU A 319 -24.47 -8.92 -10.31
C GLU A 319 -24.52 -7.47 -9.80
N PRO A 320 -24.64 -6.47 -10.69
CA PRO A 320 -24.73 -5.08 -10.27
C PRO A 320 -26.05 -4.81 -9.55
N ALA A 321 -26.04 -3.82 -8.66
CA ALA A 321 -27.26 -3.38 -7.97
C ALA A 321 -28.32 -2.90 -8.99
N PRO A 322 -29.63 -3.07 -8.72
CA PRO A 322 -30.70 -2.70 -9.66
C PRO A 322 -30.61 -1.25 -10.16
N GLU A 323 -30.11 -0.33 -9.33
CA GLU A 323 -29.89 1.06 -9.70
C GLU A 323 -28.85 1.21 -10.81
N LEU A 324 -27.78 0.42 -10.77
CA LEU A 324 -26.75 0.40 -11.82
C LEU A 324 -27.26 -0.27 -13.10
N VAL A 325 -28.03 -1.35 -12.98
CA VAL A 325 -28.70 -2.00 -14.13
C VAL A 325 -29.54 -1.00 -14.89
N ASN A 326 -30.38 -0.24 -14.18
CA ASN A 326 -31.25 0.76 -14.77
C ASN A 326 -30.49 1.97 -15.34
N ALA A 327 -29.52 2.50 -14.58
CA ALA A 327 -28.77 3.68 -15.00
C ALA A 327 -27.91 3.44 -16.24
N PHE A 328 -27.34 2.24 -16.37
CA PHE A 328 -26.46 1.87 -17.47
C PHE A 328 -27.14 0.99 -18.51
N GLN A 329 -28.44 0.71 -18.38
CA GLN A 329 -29.20 -0.15 -19.30
C GLN A 329 -28.50 -1.49 -19.56
N ILE A 330 -28.11 -2.17 -18.48
CA ILE A 330 -27.43 -3.46 -18.54
C ILE A 330 -28.45 -4.54 -18.91
N GLN A 331 -28.21 -5.23 -20.00
CA GLN A 331 -29.07 -6.29 -20.52
C GLN A 331 -28.84 -7.61 -19.79
N PRO A 332 -29.82 -8.53 -19.78
CA PRO A 332 -29.69 -9.83 -19.10
C PRO A 332 -28.53 -10.70 -19.58
N ASN A 333 -28.08 -10.52 -20.83
CA ASN A 333 -26.96 -11.23 -21.45
C ASN A 333 -25.63 -10.47 -21.35
N GLU A 334 -25.55 -9.43 -20.54
CA GLU A 334 -24.32 -8.68 -20.28
C GLU A 334 -23.82 -8.92 -18.86
N HIS A 335 -22.51 -8.86 -18.71
CA HIS A 335 -21.83 -9.04 -17.44
C HIS A 335 -20.98 -7.81 -17.10
N VAL A 336 -20.96 -7.47 -15.81
CA VAL A 336 -20.11 -6.39 -15.29
C VAL A 336 -18.82 -6.99 -14.75
N VAL A 337 -17.71 -6.73 -15.43
CA VAL A 337 -16.38 -7.22 -15.06
C VAL A 337 -15.68 -6.20 -14.16
N SER A 338 -15.20 -6.64 -12.99
CA SER A 338 -14.44 -5.79 -12.06
C SER A 338 -12.93 -5.89 -12.30
N PHE A 339 -12.31 -4.77 -12.69
CA PHE A 339 -10.85 -4.68 -12.85
C PHE A 339 -10.13 -4.76 -11.51
N TYR A 340 -10.78 -4.32 -10.43
CA TYR A 340 -10.24 -4.42 -9.07
C TYR A 340 -10.08 -5.87 -8.63
N HIS A 341 -11.12 -6.70 -8.85
CA HIS A 341 -11.04 -8.13 -8.55
C HIS A 341 -10.03 -8.83 -9.46
N TRP A 342 -9.93 -8.43 -10.74
CA TRP A 342 -8.89 -8.95 -11.63
C TRP A 342 -7.48 -8.69 -11.08
N THR A 343 -7.17 -7.46 -10.66
CA THR A 343 -5.84 -7.16 -10.10
C THR A 343 -5.56 -7.91 -8.80
N ILE A 344 -6.57 -8.09 -7.94
CA ILE A 344 -6.38 -8.86 -6.70
C ILE A 344 -6.09 -10.32 -7.01
N ASP A 345 -6.91 -10.93 -7.86
CA ASP A 345 -6.80 -12.35 -8.20
C ASP A 345 -5.50 -12.69 -8.94
N GLU A 346 -5.05 -11.80 -9.82
CA GLU A 346 -3.88 -12.07 -10.64
C GLU A 346 -2.59 -11.50 -10.06
N LEU A 347 -2.61 -10.25 -9.59
CA LEU A 347 -1.40 -9.54 -9.17
C LEU A 347 -1.19 -9.56 -7.65
N SER A 348 -2.17 -10.05 -6.88
CA SER A 348 -2.19 -9.98 -5.41
C SER A 348 -2.08 -8.53 -4.89
N LEU A 349 -2.57 -7.57 -5.67
CA LEU A 349 -2.47 -6.14 -5.37
C LEU A 349 -3.79 -5.42 -5.66
N PRO A 350 -4.13 -4.39 -4.87
CA PRO A 350 -5.29 -3.57 -5.14
C PRO A 350 -5.06 -2.68 -6.36
N LEU A 351 -6.11 -2.51 -7.17
CA LEU A 351 -6.12 -1.54 -8.25
C LEU A 351 -6.02 -0.13 -7.67
N ASN A 352 -5.05 0.64 -8.16
CA ASN A 352 -4.94 2.07 -7.89
C ASN A 352 -4.81 2.77 -9.22
N LEU A 353 -5.74 3.67 -9.52
CA LEU A 353 -5.76 4.41 -10.77
C LEU A 353 -5.54 5.90 -10.53
N ASN A 354 -4.78 6.48 -11.44
CA ASN A 354 -4.81 7.90 -11.72
C ASN A 354 -5.47 8.11 -13.09
N LYS A 355 -5.66 9.37 -13.51
CA LYS A 355 -6.30 9.68 -14.79
C LYS A 355 -5.61 9.03 -15.99
N ALA A 356 -4.27 9.02 -16.01
CA ALA A 356 -3.50 8.44 -17.11
C ALA A 356 -3.56 6.91 -17.14
N SER A 357 -3.49 6.24 -15.97
CA SER A 357 -3.58 4.78 -15.91
C SER A 357 -5.01 4.27 -16.15
N LEU A 358 -6.03 5.04 -15.75
CA LEU A 358 -7.43 4.79 -16.12
C LEU A 358 -7.63 4.85 -17.64
N ALA A 359 -7.14 5.92 -18.29
CA ALA A 359 -7.23 6.06 -19.74
C ALA A 359 -6.48 4.93 -20.48
N GLN A 360 -5.32 4.50 -19.96
CA GLN A 360 -4.60 3.36 -20.51
C GLN A 360 -5.40 2.06 -20.44
N LEU A 361 -6.10 1.79 -19.33
CA LEU A 361 -6.98 0.62 -19.21
C LEU A 361 -8.17 0.68 -20.16
N GLN A 362 -8.85 1.82 -20.24
CA GLN A 362 -9.95 2.02 -21.16
C GLN A 362 -9.50 1.81 -22.61
N ASN A 363 -8.37 2.41 -23.00
CA ASN A 363 -7.78 2.24 -24.33
C ASN A 363 -7.41 0.78 -24.62
N TYR A 364 -6.83 0.06 -23.65
CA TYR A 364 -6.51 -1.36 -23.81
C TYR A 364 -7.76 -2.17 -24.17
N ILE A 365 -8.87 -1.93 -23.47
CA ILE A 365 -10.13 -2.63 -23.74
C ILE A 365 -10.74 -2.19 -25.08
N HIS A 366 -10.69 -0.91 -25.40
CA HIS A 366 -11.14 -0.39 -26.70
C HIS A 366 -10.36 -0.95 -27.90
N THR A 367 -9.14 -1.51 -27.71
CA THR A 367 -8.43 -2.20 -28.81
C THR A 367 -9.18 -3.42 -29.35
N PHE A 368 -10.14 -3.94 -28.59
CA PHE A 368 -10.97 -5.07 -28.96
C PHE A 368 -12.35 -4.64 -29.50
N ASP A 369 -12.71 -3.35 -29.48
CA ASP A 369 -14.04 -2.86 -29.88
C ASP A 369 -14.44 -3.30 -31.29
N SER A 370 -13.50 -3.29 -32.25
CA SER A 370 -13.78 -3.73 -33.62
C SER A 370 -14.08 -5.23 -33.74
N GLN A 371 -13.83 -6.00 -32.68
CA GLN A 371 -14.01 -7.44 -32.62
C GLN A 371 -15.23 -7.84 -31.80
N PHE A 372 -15.81 -6.91 -31.04
CA PHE A 372 -17.00 -7.15 -30.21
C PHE A 372 -18.29 -7.02 -31.01
N SER A 373 -19.30 -7.73 -30.51
CA SER A 373 -20.67 -7.65 -31.02
C SER A 373 -21.30 -6.28 -30.73
N GLU A 374 -20.92 -5.66 -29.60
CA GLU A 374 -21.36 -4.33 -29.18
C GLU A 374 -20.19 -3.54 -28.57
N PRO A 375 -20.20 -2.19 -28.65
CA PRO A 375 -19.17 -1.36 -28.00
C PRO A 375 -19.14 -1.57 -26.49
N ILE A 376 -17.95 -1.71 -25.89
CA ILE A 376 -17.83 -1.81 -24.44
C ILE A 376 -18.22 -0.51 -23.76
N ARG A 377 -19.01 -0.65 -22.69
CA ARG A 377 -19.41 0.45 -21.82
C ARG A 377 -18.69 0.33 -20.48
N PHE A 378 -18.32 1.47 -19.89
CA PHE A 378 -17.65 1.52 -18.59
C PHE A 378 -18.54 2.17 -17.53
N LEU A 379 -18.43 1.68 -16.29
CA LEU A 379 -18.98 2.32 -15.09
C LEU A 379 -17.88 3.02 -14.28
#